data_AF-A0A6N6MG86-F1
#
_entry.id   AF-A0A6N6MG86-F1
#
_cell.length_a   1.000
_cell.length_b   1.000
_cell.length_c   1.000
_cell.angle_alpha   90.00
_cell.angle_beta   90.00
_cell.angle_gamma   90.00
#
_symmetry.space_group_name_H-M   'P 1'
#
loop_
_entity.id
_entity.type
_entity.pdbx_description
1 polymer ?
#
loop_
_entity_poly.entity_id
_entity_poly.type
_entity_poly.pdbx_seq_one_letter_code
_entity_poly.pdbx_strand_id
1 'polypeptide(L)'
;MNNNVLFLLILTISICFTSHAQRGVRIGYIDTEYILENVPEYQEASHQLDQKAEKWKNEIHEKLKAVEQKRNDLTTEKVLLTEELIKEREEDIDFEESEILDYQQKRFGPNGDLFIQRRQLMQPIQDQIFAAVQDIAEGKKYDFIFDKSSDATMLFSAKRYNLSEQILRSITRSAKRTQAQNRAQRKAAEEEELIPEVNEELDAREAALEAKKSERDSIVEARRKAALTARELKKQEAAERRQKIIEERERAQQAKIDARNGVTPGEEAPNTETLKSEEEKEAAPETKTREQLIEENRQKKLADREARKRELEERKRKILEERQRANDSINQNK
;
A
#
# COMPACT_ATOMS: atom_id res chain seq x y z
N MET A 1 -26.72 53.05 67.52
CA MET A 1 -25.34 53.13 66.98
C MET A 1 -25.29 54.26 65.98
N ASN A 2 -24.21 55.04 65.94
CA ASN A 2 -24.10 56.16 65.01
C ASN A 2 -24.04 55.63 63.56
N ASN A 3 -24.77 56.25 62.64
CA ASN A 3 -24.90 55.78 61.24
C ASN A 3 -23.53 55.58 60.56
N ASN A 4 -22.54 56.40 60.92
CA ASN A 4 -21.17 56.34 60.42
C ASN A 4 -20.46 55.01 60.79
N VAL A 5 -20.77 54.43 61.95
CA VAL A 5 -20.21 53.14 62.40
C VAL A 5 -20.83 51.99 61.62
N LEU A 6 -22.14 52.05 61.33
CA LEU A 6 -22.82 51.07 60.50
C LEU A 6 -22.29 51.10 59.05
N PHE A 7 -22.07 52.28 58.50
CA PHE A 7 -21.49 52.46 57.17
C PHE A 7 -20.06 51.90 57.08
N LEU A 8 -19.22 52.15 58.10
CA LEU A 8 -17.86 51.63 58.15
C LEU A 8 -17.81 50.10 58.29
N LEU A 9 -18.75 49.50 59.03
CA LEU A 9 -18.91 48.04 59.13
C LEU A 9 -19.32 47.41 57.78
N ILE A 10 -20.29 48.01 57.08
CA ILE A 10 -20.73 47.54 55.76
C ILE A 10 -19.59 47.65 54.74
N LEU A 11 -18.78 48.72 54.81
CA LEU A 11 -17.63 48.91 53.93
C LEU A 11 -16.54 47.86 54.16
N THR A 12 -16.17 47.54 55.42
CA THR A 12 -15.19 46.48 55.70
C THR A 12 -15.69 45.09 55.32
N ILE A 13 -16.97 44.80 55.51
CA ILE A 13 -17.59 43.54 55.06
C ILE A 13 -17.52 43.43 53.53
N SER A 14 -17.91 44.46 52.78
CA SER A 14 -17.80 44.47 51.30
C SER A 14 -16.37 44.28 50.80
N ILE A 15 -15.37 44.87 51.47
CA ILE A 15 -13.96 44.70 51.08
C ILE A 15 -13.49 43.26 51.28
N CYS A 16 -13.90 42.59 52.38
CA CYS A 16 -13.54 41.19 52.64
C CYS A 16 -14.08 40.21 51.58
N PHE A 17 -15.27 40.48 51.01
CA PHE A 17 -15.85 39.61 49.96
C PHE A 17 -15.11 39.66 48.62
N THR A 18 -14.40 40.76 48.30
CA THR A 18 -13.73 40.88 46.99
C THR A 18 -12.45 40.04 46.87
N SER A 19 -11.80 39.68 47.99
CA SER A 19 -10.51 38.97 47.98
C SER A 19 -10.57 37.49 47.56
N HIS A 20 -11.76 36.89 47.46
CA HIS A 20 -11.92 35.46 47.14
C HIS A 20 -12.18 35.18 45.64
N ALA A 21 -12.35 36.21 44.81
CA ALA A 21 -12.76 36.07 43.40
C ALA A 21 -11.58 35.89 42.40
N GLN A 22 -10.33 36.14 42.81
CA GLN A 22 -9.17 36.12 41.92
C GLN A 22 -8.55 34.72 41.77
N ARG A 23 -9.33 33.72 41.35
CA ARG A 23 -8.75 32.45 40.87
C ARG A 23 -8.16 32.67 39.48
N GLY A 24 -6.87 32.99 39.42
CA GLY A 24 -6.13 33.11 38.16
C GLY A 24 -6.13 31.80 37.37
N VAL A 25 -6.18 31.92 36.03
CA VAL A 25 -6.21 30.80 35.09
C VAL A 25 -4.98 29.92 35.28
N ARG A 26 -5.20 28.62 35.52
CA ARG A 26 -4.16 27.61 35.68
C ARG A 26 -3.83 27.01 34.33
N ILE A 27 -2.70 27.44 33.77
CA ILE A 27 -2.17 26.97 32.50
C ILE A 27 -1.01 26.01 32.76
N GLY A 28 -1.05 24.83 32.14
CA GLY A 28 0.06 23.90 32.02
C GLY A 28 0.52 23.76 30.57
N TYR A 29 1.65 23.11 30.37
CA TYR A 29 2.06 22.64 29.05
C TYR A 29 2.70 21.25 29.10
N ILE A 30 2.60 20.55 27.97
CA ILE A 30 3.20 19.24 27.73
C ILE A 30 4.10 19.32 26.50
N ASP A 31 4.83 18.23 26.26
CA ASP A 31 5.68 18.03 25.11
C ASP A 31 5.43 16.59 24.69
N THR A 32 4.43 16.38 23.81
CA THR A 32 3.94 15.04 23.46
C THR A 32 5.03 14.23 22.79
N GLU A 33 5.84 14.85 21.93
CA GLU A 33 6.99 14.19 21.28
C GLU A 33 7.98 13.67 22.32
N TYR A 34 8.38 14.50 23.29
CA TYR A 34 9.24 14.05 24.39
C TYR A 34 8.63 12.91 25.21
N ILE A 35 7.31 12.93 25.47
CA ILE A 35 6.65 11.84 26.20
C ILE A 35 6.70 10.55 25.36
N LEU A 36 6.37 10.62 24.07
CA LEU A 36 6.39 9.48 23.15
C LEU A 36 7.80 8.87 23.06
N GLU A 37 8.83 9.69 22.80
CA GLU A 37 10.24 9.24 22.72
C GLU A 37 10.71 8.49 23.98
N ASN A 38 10.15 8.78 25.15
CA ASN A 38 10.53 8.18 26.43
C ASN A 38 9.61 7.02 26.89
N VAL A 39 8.55 6.69 26.15
CA VAL A 39 7.70 5.51 26.41
C VAL A 39 8.35 4.26 25.76
N PRO A 40 8.71 3.21 26.52
CA PRO A 40 9.37 2.02 25.96
C PRO A 40 8.57 1.32 24.86
N GLU A 41 7.24 1.30 24.99
CA GLU A 41 6.32 0.70 24.03
C GLU A 41 6.35 1.43 22.67
N TYR A 42 6.53 2.76 22.69
CA TYR A 42 6.72 3.56 21.47
C TYR A 42 8.09 3.29 20.84
N GLN A 43 9.16 3.20 21.65
CA GLN A 43 10.51 2.90 21.15
C GLN A 43 10.54 1.53 20.44
N GLU A 44 9.94 0.50 21.04
CA GLU A 44 9.86 -0.83 20.44
C GLU A 44 9.02 -0.81 19.14
N ALA A 45 7.83 -0.21 19.17
CA ALA A 45 6.96 -0.10 18.01
C ALA A 45 7.63 0.68 16.85
N SER A 46 8.35 1.76 17.16
CA SER A 46 9.11 2.55 16.20
C SER A 46 10.24 1.73 15.57
N HIS A 47 11.04 1.03 16.38
CA HIS A 47 12.10 0.14 15.90
C HIS A 47 11.56 -0.99 15.00
N GLN A 48 10.43 -1.61 15.35
CA GLN A 48 9.76 -2.61 14.49
C GLN A 48 9.26 -2.01 13.16
N LEU A 49 8.78 -0.76 13.15
CA LEU A 49 8.39 -0.05 11.93
C LEU A 49 9.59 0.30 11.05
N ASP A 50 10.68 0.75 11.64
CA ASP A 50 11.90 1.12 10.91
C ASP A 50 12.55 -0.11 10.27
N GLN A 51 12.60 -1.26 10.96
CA GLN A 51 13.04 -2.53 10.36
C GLN A 51 12.16 -2.96 9.16
N LYS A 52 10.84 -2.79 9.24
CA LYS A 52 9.93 -3.05 8.11
C LYS A 52 10.16 -2.07 6.95
N ALA A 53 10.36 -0.79 7.27
CA ALA A 53 10.64 0.25 6.28
C ALA A 53 11.98 0.03 5.57
N GLU A 54 13.03 -0.36 6.31
CA GLU A 54 14.33 -0.74 5.74
C GLU A 54 14.21 -1.97 4.84
N LYS A 55 13.50 -3.01 5.27
CA LYS A 55 13.23 -4.18 4.44
C LYS A 55 12.54 -3.81 3.12
N TRP A 56 11.50 -2.97 3.16
CA TRP A 56 10.82 -2.53 1.94
C TRP A 56 11.70 -1.62 1.05
N LYS A 57 12.58 -0.79 1.63
CA LYS A 57 13.57 -0.02 0.87
C LYS A 57 14.54 -0.95 0.14
N ASN A 58 15.03 -2.00 0.80
CA ASN A 58 15.93 -2.98 0.21
C ASN A 58 15.23 -3.79 -0.90
N GLU A 59 13.99 -4.25 -0.67
CA GLU A 59 13.17 -4.90 -1.71
C GLU A 59 12.93 -4.00 -2.94
N ILE A 60 12.74 -2.69 -2.77
CA ILE A 60 12.61 -1.73 -3.87
C ILE A 60 13.95 -1.55 -4.59
N HIS A 61 15.05 -1.40 -3.84
CA HIS A 61 16.39 -1.23 -4.41
C HIS A 61 16.83 -2.44 -5.25
N GLU A 62 16.61 -3.67 -4.77
CA GLU A 62 16.86 -4.90 -5.52
C GLU A 62 16.06 -4.97 -6.83
N LYS A 63 14.78 -4.57 -6.80
CA LYS A 63 13.91 -4.52 -7.98
C LYS A 63 14.38 -3.49 -9.00
N LEU A 64 14.71 -2.27 -8.55
CA LEU A 64 15.25 -1.22 -9.42
C LEU A 64 16.55 -1.67 -10.09
N LYS A 65 17.46 -2.29 -9.34
CA LYS A 65 18.71 -2.84 -9.88
C LYS A 65 18.46 -3.97 -10.90
N ALA A 66 17.46 -4.82 -10.69
CA ALA A 66 17.08 -5.85 -11.65
C ALA A 66 16.50 -5.27 -12.95
N VAL A 67 15.74 -4.18 -12.88
CA VAL A 67 15.22 -3.46 -14.05
C VAL A 67 16.34 -2.71 -14.79
N GLU A 68 17.25 -2.07 -14.05
CA GLU A 68 18.44 -1.42 -14.62
C GLU A 68 19.30 -2.42 -15.41
N GLN A 69 19.55 -3.61 -14.85
CA GLN A 69 20.25 -4.69 -15.56
C GLN A 69 19.51 -5.08 -16.85
N LYS A 70 18.19 -5.28 -16.81
CA LYS A 70 17.39 -5.60 -18.01
C LYS A 70 17.46 -4.52 -19.09
N ARG A 71 17.52 -3.23 -18.72
CA ARG A 71 17.73 -2.14 -19.69
C ARG A 71 19.12 -2.18 -20.31
N ASN A 72 20.16 -2.47 -19.52
CA ASN A 72 21.51 -2.64 -20.03
C ASN A 72 21.61 -3.84 -20.99
N ASP A 73 21.07 -4.99 -20.58
CA ASP A 73 21.02 -6.22 -21.40
C ASP A 73 20.26 -5.98 -22.71
N LEU A 74 19.08 -5.34 -22.65
CA LEU A 74 18.32 -4.97 -23.84
C LEU A 74 19.12 -4.03 -24.76
N THR A 75 19.84 -3.06 -24.21
CA THR A 75 20.65 -2.10 -24.98
C THR A 75 21.81 -2.81 -25.69
N THR A 76 22.47 -3.76 -25.03
CA THR A 76 23.55 -4.57 -25.63
C THR A 76 23.02 -5.55 -26.67
N GLU A 77 21.91 -6.24 -26.41
CA GLU A 77 21.32 -7.22 -27.32
C GLU A 77 20.52 -6.59 -28.47
N LYS A 78 20.19 -5.29 -28.42
CA LYS A 78 19.30 -4.60 -29.38
C LYS A 78 19.64 -4.84 -30.85
N VAL A 79 20.94 -4.94 -31.17
CA VAL A 79 21.44 -5.16 -32.55
C VAL A 79 21.17 -6.58 -33.06
N LEU A 80 20.94 -7.55 -32.17
CA LEU A 80 20.70 -8.96 -32.47
C LEU A 80 19.20 -9.34 -32.47
N LEU A 81 18.32 -8.43 -32.07
CA LEU A 81 16.89 -8.66 -31.87
C LEU A 81 16.06 -8.08 -33.03
N THR A 82 14.86 -8.62 -33.24
CA THR A 82 13.87 -8.03 -34.15
C THR A 82 13.10 -6.91 -33.46
N GLU A 83 12.55 -5.97 -34.23
CA GLU A 83 11.75 -4.84 -33.69
C GLU A 83 10.57 -5.32 -32.83
N GLU A 84 9.91 -6.44 -33.19
CA GLU A 84 8.84 -7.04 -32.37
C GLU A 84 9.37 -7.52 -30.99
N LEU A 85 10.55 -8.14 -30.94
CA LEU A 85 11.18 -8.63 -29.70
C LEU A 85 11.74 -7.50 -28.82
N ILE A 86 12.28 -6.45 -29.45
CA ILE A 86 12.70 -5.23 -28.76
C ILE A 86 11.49 -4.62 -28.06
N LYS A 87 10.39 -4.44 -28.80
CA LYS A 87 9.16 -3.85 -28.26
C LYS A 87 8.52 -4.69 -27.15
N GLU A 88 8.49 -6.02 -27.28
CA GLU A 88 8.03 -6.93 -26.21
C GLU A 88 8.83 -6.70 -24.91
N ARG A 89 10.16 -6.61 -25.00
CA ARG A 89 11.03 -6.37 -23.83
C ARG A 89 10.93 -4.94 -23.27
N GLU A 90 10.73 -3.94 -24.11
CA GLU A 90 10.48 -2.55 -23.68
C GLU A 90 9.14 -2.49 -22.90
N GLU A 91 8.07 -3.12 -23.41
CA GLU A 91 6.78 -3.21 -22.72
C GLU A 91 6.87 -3.99 -21.39
N ASP A 92 7.66 -5.07 -21.32
CA ASP A 92 7.90 -5.82 -20.06
C ASP A 92 8.68 -4.98 -19.02
N ILE A 93 9.70 -4.22 -19.44
CA ILE A 93 10.50 -3.35 -18.58
C ILE A 93 9.64 -2.23 -18.00
N ASP A 94 8.88 -1.53 -18.85
CA ASP A 94 8.01 -0.43 -18.43
C ASP A 94 6.89 -0.93 -17.50
N PHE A 95 6.40 -2.16 -17.71
CA PHE A 95 5.47 -2.80 -16.78
C PHE A 95 6.10 -3.05 -15.41
N GLU A 96 7.31 -3.62 -15.34
CA GLU A 96 8.01 -3.84 -14.07
C GLU A 96 8.34 -2.53 -13.34
N GLU A 97 8.66 -1.44 -14.05
CA GLU A 97 8.79 -0.12 -13.43
C GLU A 97 7.49 0.38 -12.82
N SER A 98 6.36 0.20 -13.53
CA SER A 98 5.04 0.55 -12.99
C SER A 98 4.69 -0.27 -11.74
N GLU A 99 5.04 -1.56 -11.69
CA GLU A 99 4.87 -2.39 -10.49
C GLU A 99 5.74 -1.91 -9.31
N ILE A 100 6.97 -1.43 -9.57
CA ILE A 100 7.85 -0.87 -8.54
C ILE A 100 7.28 0.45 -7.99
N LEU A 101 6.80 1.34 -8.86
CA LEU A 101 6.18 2.61 -8.45
C LEU A 101 4.89 2.37 -7.65
N ASP A 102 4.03 1.46 -8.09
CA ASP A 102 2.82 1.06 -7.35
C ASP A 102 3.19 0.42 -6.00
N TYR A 103 4.25 -0.39 -5.93
CA TYR A 103 4.74 -0.97 -4.67
C TYR A 103 5.26 0.13 -3.72
N GLN A 104 6.09 1.05 -4.21
CA GLN A 104 6.59 2.18 -3.44
C GLN A 104 5.45 3.04 -2.91
N GLN A 105 4.48 3.40 -3.75
CA GLN A 105 3.32 4.18 -3.36
C GLN A 105 2.44 3.44 -2.34
N LYS A 106 2.27 2.11 -2.49
CA LYS A 106 1.53 1.28 -1.53
C LYS A 106 2.24 1.20 -0.17
N ARG A 107 3.57 1.17 -0.11
CA ARG A 107 4.31 1.11 1.16
C ARG A 107 4.49 2.48 1.81
N PHE A 108 4.92 3.48 1.06
CA PHE A 108 5.43 4.77 1.54
C PHE A 108 4.57 5.99 1.16
N GLY A 109 3.51 5.81 0.36
CA GLY A 109 2.60 6.91 0.03
C GLY A 109 1.82 7.46 1.23
N PRO A 110 1.09 8.59 1.07
CA PRO A 110 0.35 9.25 2.16
C PRO A 110 -0.77 8.41 2.79
N ASN A 111 -1.20 7.32 2.12
CA ASN A 111 -2.10 6.31 2.67
C ASN A 111 -1.47 4.89 2.58
N GLY A 112 -0.14 4.83 2.57
CA GLY A 112 0.61 3.59 2.44
C GLY A 112 0.66 2.77 3.73
N ASP A 113 1.06 1.51 3.60
CA ASP A 113 1.11 0.54 4.69
C ASP A 113 1.98 1.03 5.88
N LEU A 114 3.06 1.79 5.62
CA LEU A 114 3.91 2.37 6.67
C LEU A 114 3.16 3.44 7.48
N PHE A 115 2.46 4.36 6.81
CA PHE A 115 1.71 5.43 7.46
C PHE A 115 0.53 4.87 8.27
N ILE A 116 -0.17 3.87 7.71
CA ILE A 116 -1.28 3.20 8.39
C ILE A 116 -0.78 2.48 9.66
N GLN A 117 0.30 1.69 9.56
CA GLN A 117 0.85 0.98 10.73
C GLN A 117 1.42 1.96 11.77
N ARG A 118 2.11 3.03 11.36
CA ARG A 118 2.56 4.10 12.26
C ARG A 118 1.39 4.70 13.04
N ARG A 119 0.31 5.10 12.36
CA ARG A 119 -0.88 5.65 13.03
C ARG A 119 -1.51 4.63 13.98
N GLN A 120 -1.64 3.36 13.57
CA GLN A 120 -2.23 2.31 14.40
C GLN A 120 -1.44 2.02 15.68
N LEU A 121 -0.10 2.15 15.64
CA LEU A 121 0.77 1.94 16.80
C LEU A 121 0.88 3.20 17.68
N MET A 122 0.85 4.40 17.09
CA MET A 122 0.90 5.66 17.85
C MET A 122 -0.42 5.99 18.55
N GLN A 123 -1.57 5.71 17.92
CA GLN A 123 -2.88 6.07 18.43
C GLN A 123 -3.15 5.59 19.88
N PRO A 124 -2.99 4.30 20.26
CA PRO A 124 -3.24 3.87 21.62
C PRO A 124 -2.32 4.54 22.66
N ILE A 125 -1.09 4.92 22.27
CA ILE A 125 -0.16 5.63 23.14
C ILE A 125 -0.59 7.09 23.29
N GLN A 126 -1.08 7.73 22.21
CA GLN A 126 -1.68 9.07 22.27
C GLN A 126 -2.96 9.08 23.14
N ASP A 127 -3.80 8.05 23.05
CA ASP A 127 -5.00 7.91 23.87
C ASP A 127 -4.64 7.75 25.37
N GLN A 128 -3.57 7.01 25.70
CA GLN A 128 -3.02 6.93 27.06
C GLN A 128 -2.46 8.28 27.55
N ILE A 129 -1.75 9.02 26.70
CA ILE A 129 -1.26 10.37 27.03
C ILE A 129 -2.44 11.30 27.31
N PHE A 130 -3.48 11.26 26.47
CA PHE A 130 -4.67 12.09 26.64
C PHE A 130 -5.41 11.79 27.95
N ALA A 131 -5.63 10.51 28.29
CA ALA A 131 -6.21 10.11 29.57
C ALA A 131 -5.37 10.60 30.77
N ALA A 132 -4.05 10.37 30.74
CA ALA A 132 -3.16 10.84 31.81
C ALA A 132 -3.08 12.38 31.91
N VAL A 133 -3.25 13.11 30.80
CA VAL A 133 -3.40 14.57 30.78
C VAL A 133 -4.70 14.98 31.45
N GLN A 134 -5.82 14.31 31.15
CA GLN A 134 -7.13 14.59 31.73
C GLN A 134 -7.13 14.36 33.25
N ASP A 135 -6.63 13.22 33.73
CA ASP A 135 -6.50 12.91 35.17
C ASP A 135 -5.75 14.02 35.93
N ILE A 136 -4.64 14.49 35.34
CA ILE A 136 -3.79 15.54 35.93
C ILE A 136 -4.47 16.91 35.83
N ALA A 137 -5.19 17.19 34.74
CA ALA A 137 -5.95 18.41 34.55
C ALA A 137 -7.05 18.54 35.61
N GLU A 138 -7.88 17.51 35.78
CA GLU A 138 -8.98 17.49 36.75
C GLU A 138 -8.45 17.50 38.19
N GLY A 139 -7.52 16.59 38.52
CA GLY A 139 -6.98 16.45 39.88
C GLY A 139 -6.24 17.70 40.38
N LYS A 140 -5.52 18.42 39.50
CA LYS A 140 -4.86 19.69 39.85
C LYS A 140 -5.67 20.94 39.47
N LYS A 141 -6.86 20.76 38.89
CA LYS A 141 -7.77 21.80 38.41
C LYS A 141 -7.07 22.78 37.47
N TYR A 142 -6.35 22.27 36.45
CA TYR A 142 -5.87 23.09 35.34
C TYR A 142 -7.03 23.46 34.44
N ASP A 143 -7.04 24.71 33.98
CA ASP A 143 -8.09 25.22 33.10
C ASP A 143 -7.68 25.08 31.62
N PHE A 144 -6.36 25.09 31.33
CA PHE A 144 -5.79 24.80 30.00
C PHE A 144 -4.47 24.02 30.10
N ILE A 145 -4.25 23.10 29.16
CA ILE A 145 -2.97 22.44 28.93
C ILE A 145 -2.64 22.55 27.44
N PHE A 146 -1.48 23.12 27.12
CA PHE A 146 -1.02 23.28 25.74
C PHE A 146 0.06 22.27 25.39
N ASP A 147 0.02 21.70 24.18
CA ASP A 147 1.12 20.88 23.68
C ASP A 147 2.16 21.74 22.94
N LYS A 148 3.42 21.64 23.37
CA LYS A 148 4.59 22.27 22.73
C LYS A 148 4.97 21.62 21.40
N SER A 149 4.57 20.36 21.14
CA SER A 149 4.75 19.72 19.82
C SER A 149 3.66 20.10 18.80
N SER A 150 2.68 20.93 19.17
CA SER A 150 1.69 21.47 18.21
C SER A 150 2.22 22.71 17.47
N ASP A 151 1.54 23.10 16.38
CA ASP A 151 1.88 24.30 15.57
C ASP A 151 1.83 25.63 16.36
N ALA A 152 1.33 25.63 17.60
CA ALA A 152 1.28 26.81 18.45
C ALA A 152 2.70 27.21 18.93
N THR A 153 3.27 28.25 18.32
CA THR A 153 4.63 28.73 18.63
C THR A 153 4.75 29.27 20.06
N MET A 154 5.26 28.43 20.97
CA MET A 154 5.56 28.81 22.36
C MET A 154 6.99 29.36 22.49
N LEU A 155 7.12 30.69 22.53
CA LEU A 155 8.44 31.36 22.61
C LEU A 155 9.16 31.16 23.96
N PHE A 156 8.42 31.11 25.07
CA PHE A 156 8.99 30.91 26.41
C PHE A 156 7.93 30.36 27.37
N SER A 157 8.34 29.44 28.23
CA SER A 157 7.54 28.97 29.37
C SER A 157 8.44 28.62 30.54
N ALA A 158 7.99 28.91 31.77
CA ALA A 158 8.72 28.53 32.97
C ALA A 158 8.54 27.03 33.25
N LYS A 159 9.64 26.31 33.51
CA LYS A 159 9.64 24.85 33.74
C LYS A 159 8.61 24.34 34.77
N ARG A 160 8.20 25.19 35.72
CA ARG A 160 7.15 24.89 36.72
C ARG A 160 5.76 24.60 36.14
N TYR A 161 5.51 24.98 34.88
CA TYR A 161 4.25 24.68 34.16
C TYR A 161 4.36 23.45 33.25
N ASN A 162 5.54 22.82 33.17
CA ASN A 162 5.75 21.59 32.41
C ASN A 162 5.15 20.40 33.16
N LEU A 163 4.25 19.66 32.51
CA LEU A 163 3.60 18.47 33.05
C LEU A 163 4.13 17.17 32.44
N SER A 164 4.98 17.23 31.41
CA SER A 164 5.45 16.06 30.64
C SER A 164 6.08 14.98 31.52
N GLU A 165 6.96 15.38 32.45
CA GLU A 165 7.57 14.51 33.45
C GLU A 165 6.55 13.82 34.38
N GLN A 166 5.45 14.49 34.70
CA GLN A 166 4.40 13.92 35.54
C GLN A 166 3.54 12.93 34.76
N ILE A 167 3.22 13.24 33.49
CA ILE A 167 2.45 12.39 32.58
C ILE A 167 3.24 11.14 32.22
N LEU A 168 4.51 11.27 31.82
CA LEU A 168 5.41 10.16 31.54
C LEU A 168 5.51 9.19 32.74
N ARG A 169 5.63 9.72 33.97
CA ARG A 169 5.57 8.90 35.19
C ARG A 169 4.20 8.27 35.46
N SER A 170 3.11 8.88 35.03
CA SER A 170 1.76 8.31 35.12
C SER A 170 1.62 7.10 34.18
N ILE A 171 1.94 7.29 32.90
CA ILE A 171 1.91 6.25 31.85
C ILE A 171 2.86 5.10 32.19
N THR A 172 4.10 5.41 32.59
CA THR A 172 5.07 4.37 33.00
C THR A 172 4.59 3.59 34.23
N ARG A 173 3.78 4.22 35.11
CA ARG A 173 3.20 3.55 36.29
C ARG A 173 1.99 2.70 35.91
N SER A 174 1.10 3.17 35.03
CA SER A 174 -0.03 2.37 34.55
C SER A 174 0.45 1.16 33.76
N ALA A 175 1.37 1.33 32.80
CA ALA A 175 1.99 0.23 32.06
C ALA A 175 2.63 -0.83 32.99
N LYS A 176 3.40 -0.39 34.01
CA LYS A 176 3.98 -1.31 35.02
C LYS A 176 2.93 -1.97 35.92
N ARG A 177 1.80 -1.32 36.20
CA ARG A 177 0.65 -1.94 36.91
C ARG A 177 0.01 -3.03 36.05
N THR A 178 -0.20 -2.80 34.76
CA THR A 178 -0.75 -3.78 33.81
C THR A 178 0.16 -5.01 33.65
N GLN A 179 1.49 -4.81 33.66
CA GLN A 179 2.48 -5.88 33.56
C GLN A 179 2.70 -6.66 34.87
N ALA A 180 2.19 -6.18 36.02
CA ALA A 180 2.41 -6.80 37.34
C ALA A 180 1.49 -8.02 37.60
N GLN A 181 1.87 -9.17 37.03
CA GLN A 181 1.14 -10.45 37.18
C GLN A 181 1.24 -11.09 38.59
N ASN A 182 2.12 -10.62 39.49
CA ASN A 182 2.35 -11.26 40.79
C ASN A 182 1.58 -10.63 41.96
N ARG A 183 0.83 -11.47 42.69
CA ARG A 183 -0.08 -11.15 43.81
C ARG A 183 0.53 -10.30 44.94
N ALA A 184 1.84 -10.37 45.14
CA ALA A 184 2.56 -9.57 46.15
C ALA A 184 2.71 -8.09 45.76
N GLN A 185 2.81 -7.79 44.46
CA GLN A 185 2.90 -6.41 43.96
C GLN A 185 1.53 -5.75 43.84
N ARG A 186 0.46 -6.55 43.65
CA ARG A 186 -0.93 -6.07 43.67
C ARG A 186 -1.29 -5.48 45.04
N LYS A 187 -1.02 -6.20 46.14
CA LYS A 187 -1.31 -5.73 47.51
C LYS A 187 -0.71 -4.36 47.87
N ALA A 188 0.47 -4.03 47.36
CA ALA A 188 1.10 -2.72 47.60
C ALA A 188 0.51 -1.57 46.76
N ALA A 189 -0.44 -1.87 45.86
CA ALA A 189 -1.18 -0.91 45.05
C ALA A 189 -2.71 -1.00 45.28
N GLU A 190 -3.14 -1.84 46.22
CA GLU A 190 -4.54 -2.19 46.50
C GLU A 190 -5.11 -1.44 47.73
N GLU A 191 -4.26 -0.78 48.53
CA GLU A 191 -4.66 0.04 49.70
C GLU A 191 -5.16 1.46 49.35
N GLU A 192 -5.35 1.78 48.07
CA GLU A 192 -5.95 3.05 47.61
C GLU A 192 -7.10 2.72 46.63
N GLU A 193 -8.26 2.43 47.22
CA GLU A 193 -9.39 1.72 46.63
C GLU A 193 -10.33 2.61 45.78
N LEU A 194 -11.13 1.91 44.94
CA LEU A 194 -12.34 2.31 44.20
C LEU A 194 -12.14 3.00 42.83
N ILE A 195 -12.81 2.66 41.71
CA ILE A 195 -13.66 1.50 41.29
C ILE A 195 -13.38 1.26 39.77
N PRO A 196 -13.36 0.00 39.26
CA PRO A 196 -13.43 -0.28 37.82
C PRO A 196 -14.88 -0.47 37.32
N GLU A 197 -15.28 0.25 36.28
CA GLU A 197 -16.47 -0.05 35.48
C GLU A 197 -16.05 -0.85 34.23
N VAL A 198 -16.60 -2.06 34.06
CA VAL A 198 -16.27 -2.95 32.93
C VAL A 198 -17.13 -2.56 31.74
N ASN A 199 -16.51 -2.02 30.68
CA ASN A 199 -17.22 -1.71 29.44
C ASN A 199 -16.98 -2.83 28.40
N GLU A 200 -17.96 -3.74 28.29
CA GLU A 200 -17.95 -4.90 27.37
C GLU A 200 -17.91 -4.51 25.87
N GLU A 201 -18.10 -3.23 25.53
CA GLU A 201 -18.07 -2.73 24.14
C GLU A 201 -16.68 -2.79 23.49
N LEU A 202 -15.60 -2.76 24.28
CA LEU A 202 -14.22 -2.76 23.75
C LEU A 202 -13.84 -4.13 23.18
N ASP A 203 -14.11 -5.22 23.90
CA ASP A 203 -13.80 -6.59 23.45
C ASP A 203 -14.58 -6.96 22.18
N ALA A 204 -15.86 -6.57 22.10
CA ALA A 204 -16.68 -6.74 20.90
C ALA A 204 -16.12 -5.96 19.69
N ARG A 205 -15.54 -4.78 19.92
CA ARG A 205 -14.94 -3.95 18.88
C ARG A 205 -13.60 -4.50 18.39
N GLU A 206 -12.78 -5.08 19.26
CA GLU A 206 -11.53 -5.74 18.85
C GLU A 206 -11.80 -7.01 18.03
N ALA A 207 -12.73 -7.87 18.47
CA ALA A 207 -13.14 -9.05 17.72
C ALA A 207 -13.69 -8.71 16.31
N ALA A 208 -14.49 -7.65 16.19
CA ALA A 208 -15.01 -7.18 14.91
C ALA A 208 -13.92 -6.58 13.98
N LEU A 209 -12.85 -6.00 14.55
CA LEU A 209 -11.70 -5.51 13.79
C LEU A 209 -10.79 -6.66 13.34
N GLU A 210 -10.63 -7.71 14.14
CA GLU A 210 -9.83 -8.89 13.78
C GLU A 210 -10.50 -9.72 12.68
N ALA A 211 -11.82 -9.92 12.74
CA ALA A 211 -12.60 -10.53 11.67
C ALA A 211 -12.47 -9.79 10.33
N LYS A 212 -12.49 -8.45 10.34
CA LYS A 212 -12.30 -7.63 9.13
C LYS A 212 -10.87 -7.66 8.58
N LYS A 213 -9.86 -7.89 9.42
CA LYS A 213 -8.46 -8.06 8.98
C LYS A 213 -8.30 -9.40 8.25
N SER A 214 -8.75 -10.51 8.85
CA SER A 214 -8.62 -11.84 8.25
C SER A 214 -9.38 -11.98 6.93
N GLU A 215 -10.59 -11.40 6.83
CA GLU A 215 -11.34 -11.32 5.57
C GLU A 215 -10.54 -10.57 4.48
N ARG A 216 -10.03 -9.37 4.80
CA ARG A 216 -9.24 -8.55 3.88
C ARG A 216 -7.97 -9.27 3.41
N ASP A 217 -7.26 -9.93 4.32
CA ASP A 217 -6.03 -10.64 3.99
C ASP A 217 -6.30 -11.85 3.08
N SER A 218 -7.39 -12.58 3.31
CA SER A 218 -7.82 -13.69 2.43
C SER A 218 -8.12 -13.21 0.99
N ILE A 219 -8.75 -12.05 0.83
CA ILE A 219 -9.05 -11.44 -0.48
C ILE A 219 -7.75 -11.00 -1.19
N VAL A 220 -6.79 -10.45 -0.43
CA VAL A 220 -5.47 -10.06 -0.97
C VAL A 220 -4.67 -11.29 -1.41
N GLU A 221 -4.69 -12.37 -0.66
CA GLU A 221 -4.06 -13.64 -1.05
C GLU A 221 -4.70 -14.26 -2.29
N ALA A 222 -6.03 -14.30 -2.36
CA ALA A 222 -6.76 -14.82 -3.51
C ALA A 222 -6.39 -14.03 -4.80
N ARG A 223 -6.35 -12.69 -4.70
CA ARG A 223 -5.94 -11.82 -5.80
C ARG A 223 -4.46 -12.02 -6.20
N ARG A 224 -3.57 -12.28 -5.23
CA ARG A 224 -2.16 -12.60 -5.50
C ARG A 224 -2.01 -13.95 -6.21
N LYS A 225 -2.73 -14.98 -5.77
CA LYS A 225 -2.75 -16.31 -6.40
C LYS A 225 -3.27 -16.22 -7.85
N ALA A 226 -4.36 -15.49 -8.08
CA ALA A 226 -4.91 -15.27 -9.43
C ALA A 226 -3.97 -14.47 -10.36
N ALA A 227 -3.18 -13.52 -9.82
CA ALA A 227 -2.18 -12.79 -10.61
C ALA A 227 -0.98 -13.68 -11.00
N LEU A 228 -0.55 -14.59 -10.11
CA LEU A 228 0.52 -15.54 -10.39
C LEU A 228 0.12 -16.57 -11.45
N THR A 229 -1.07 -17.18 -11.34
CA THR A 229 -1.55 -18.14 -12.35
C THR A 229 -1.75 -17.49 -13.73
N ALA A 230 -2.25 -16.24 -13.77
CA ALA A 230 -2.35 -15.48 -15.02
C ALA A 230 -0.98 -15.15 -15.64
N ARG A 231 0.07 -14.97 -14.83
CA ARG A 231 1.45 -14.78 -15.30
C ARG A 231 2.05 -16.08 -15.83
N GLU A 232 1.79 -17.20 -15.16
CA GLU A 232 2.24 -18.54 -15.58
C GLU A 232 1.62 -18.95 -16.92
N LEU A 233 0.31 -18.77 -17.09
CA LEU A 233 -0.40 -19.00 -18.36
C LEU A 233 0.19 -18.15 -19.50
N LYS A 234 0.38 -16.83 -19.28
CA LYS A 234 1.03 -15.96 -20.28
C LYS A 234 2.46 -16.40 -20.62
N LYS A 235 3.22 -16.88 -19.65
CA LYS A 235 4.59 -17.39 -19.86
C LYS A 235 4.58 -18.69 -20.67
N GLN A 236 3.60 -19.56 -20.45
CA GLN A 236 3.41 -20.78 -21.25
C GLN A 236 2.99 -20.45 -22.69
N GLU A 237 1.99 -19.58 -22.87
CA GLU A 237 1.60 -19.10 -24.21
C GLU A 237 2.76 -18.45 -24.96
N ALA A 238 3.58 -17.63 -24.29
CA ALA A 238 4.76 -17.02 -24.88
C ALA A 238 5.85 -18.06 -25.23
N ALA A 239 6.03 -19.09 -24.41
CA ALA A 239 6.96 -20.19 -24.69
C ALA A 239 6.50 -21.03 -25.89
N GLU A 240 5.22 -21.38 -25.98
CA GLU A 240 4.65 -22.08 -27.15
C GLU A 240 4.77 -21.26 -28.43
N ARG A 241 4.50 -19.95 -28.36
CA ARG A 241 4.70 -19.03 -29.51
C ARG A 241 6.16 -19.02 -29.95
N ARG A 242 7.11 -18.99 -29.00
CA ARG A 242 8.56 -19.08 -29.29
C ARG A 242 8.93 -20.41 -29.93
N GLN A 243 8.41 -21.55 -29.44
CA GLN A 243 8.63 -22.87 -30.05
C GLN A 243 8.10 -22.92 -31.49
N LYS A 244 6.85 -22.49 -31.73
CA LYS A 244 6.25 -22.46 -33.07
C LYS A 244 7.07 -21.61 -34.06
N ILE A 245 7.63 -20.47 -33.61
CA ILE A 245 8.51 -19.61 -34.42
C ILE A 245 9.88 -20.27 -34.70
N ILE A 246 10.42 -21.05 -33.75
CA ILE A 246 11.67 -21.80 -33.94
C ILE A 246 11.44 -22.94 -34.94
N GLU A 247 10.40 -23.75 -34.77
CA GLU A 247 10.03 -24.83 -35.70
C GLU A 247 9.76 -24.30 -37.12
N GLU A 248 9.09 -23.15 -37.26
CA GLU A 248 8.85 -22.51 -38.55
C GLU A 248 10.17 -22.03 -39.19
N ARG A 249 11.10 -21.48 -38.41
CA ARG A 249 12.44 -21.11 -38.88
C ARG A 249 13.29 -22.32 -39.26
N GLU A 250 13.28 -23.38 -38.48
CA GLU A 250 14.00 -24.62 -38.75
C GLU A 250 13.45 -25.31 -40.01
N ARG A 251 12.12 -25.43 -40.14
CA ARG A 251 11.48 -25.96 -41.35
C ARG A 251 11.76 -25.09 -42.58
N ALA A 252 11.84 -23.77 -42.43
CA ALA A 252 12.23 -22.84 -43.49
C ALA A 252 13.74 -22.85 -43.81
N GLN A 253 14.61 -23.22 -42.88
CA GLN A 253 16.03 -23.49 -43.14
C GLN A 253 16.21 -24.83 -43.84
N GLN A 254 15.54 -25.88 -43.37
CA GLN A 254 15.60 -27.22 -43.96
C GLN A 254 15.12 -27.19 -45.42
N ALA A 255 13.97 -26.57 -45.71
CA ALA A 255 13.49 -26.41 -47.08
C ALA A 255 14.47 -25.64 -47.99
N LYS A 256 15.29 -24.72 -47.46
CA LYS A 256 16.36 -24.03 -48.21
C LYS A 256 17.60 -24.90 -48.40
N ILE A 257 17.89 -25.81 -47.47
CA ILE A 257 18.97 -26.79 -47.58
C ILE A 257 18.60 -27.86 -48.60
N ASP A 258 17.38 -28.38 -48.54
CA ASP A 258 16.87 -29.41 -49.47
C ASP A 258 16.79 -28.87 -50.91
N ALA A 259 16.28 -27.63 -51.09
CA ALA A 259 16.27 -26.94 -52.37
C ALA A 259 17.69 -26.61 -52.92
N ARG A 260 18.70 -26.56 -52.05
CA ARG A 260 20.11 -26.35 -52.43
C ARG A 260 20.85 -27.67 -52.71
N ASN A 261 20.44 -28.77 -52.07
CA ASN A 261 21.07 -30.07 -52.19
C ASN A 261 20.47 -30.95 -53.31
N GLY A 262 19.35 -30.55 -53.92
CA GLY A 262 18.90 -31.08 -55.21
C GLY A 262 18.55 -32.57 -55.22
N VAL A 263 17.95 -33.08 -54.14
CA VAL A 263 17.52 -34.49 -54.06
C VAL A 263 16.16 -34.68 -54.74
N THR A 264 16.17 -34.93 -56.03
CA THR A 264 15.08 -35.66 -56.71
C THR A 264 15.33 -37.17 -56.59
N PRO A 265 14.37 -37.98 -56.10
CA PRO A 265 14.34 -39.40 -56.41
C PRO A 265 14.22 -39.55 -57.92
N GLY A 266 15.21 -40.16 -58.57
CA GLY A 266 15.25 -40.24 -60.02
C GLY A 266 14.43 -41.41 -60.56
N GLU A 267 13.89 -41.23 -61.76
CA GLU A 267 13.85 -42.29 -62.77
C GLU A 267 13.92 -41.66 -64.17
N GLU A 268 14.34 -42.46 -65.15
CA GLU A 268 15.05 -42.00 -66.35
C GLU A 268 14.10 -41.62 -67.51
N ALA A 269 14.56 -40.71 -68.39
CA ALA A 269 13.97 -40.50 -69.72
C ALA A 269 14.59 -41.51 -70.70
N PRO A 270 13.88 -41.96 -71.78
CA PRO A 270 13.89 -41.11 -72.98
C PRO A 270 12.71 -41.23 -73.99
N ASN A 271 12.43 -40.10 -74.65
CA ASN A 271 12.09 -39.91 -76.08
C ASN A 271 10.72 -40.30 -76.76
N THR A 272 10.16 -39.27 -77.40
CA THR A 272 9.44 -39.19 -78.71
C THR A 272 7.93 -39.43 -78.89
N GLU A 273 7.39 -38.57 -79.78
CA GLU A 273 6.17 -38.65 -80.61
C GLU A 273 4.79 -38.21 -80.07
N THR A 274 3.96 -37.80 -81.04
CA THR A 274 2.77 -36.96 -80.94
C THR A 274 1.46 -37.74 -80.94
N LEU A 275 0.44 -37.29 -80.19
CA LEU A 275 -0.88 -36.83 -80.70
C LEU A 275 -1.88 -36.49 -79.56
N LYS A 276 -3.04 -35.93 -79.96
CA LYS A 276 -4.20 -35.56 -79.12
C LYS A 276 -4.85 -36.85 -78.51
N SER A 277 -5.74 -36.83 -77.50
CA SER A 277 -6.81 -35.84 -77.21
C SER A 277 -7.46 -36.05 -75.82
N GLU A 278 -8.17 -35.00 -75.38
CA GLU A 278 -9.40 -35.00 -74.56
C GLU A 278 -9.32 -35.18 -73.02
N GLU A 279 -10.41 -34.68 -72.40
CA GLU A 279 -10.52 -34.20 -71.02
C GLU A 279 -10.82 -35.32 -70.01
N GLU A 280 -10.39 -35.14 -68.76
CA GLU A 280 -11.35 -35.22 -67.63
C GLU A 280 -10.89 -34.35 -66.45
N LYS A 281 -11.86 -33.88 -65.65
CA LYS A 281 -11.65 -32.85 -64.61
C LYS A 281 -11.54 -33.47 -63.23
N GLU A 282 -10.61 -33.00 -62.43
CA GLU A 282 -10.84 -32.86 -60.98
C GLU A 282 -10.11 -31.63 -60.44
N ALA A 283 -10.88 -30.69 -59.87
CA ALA A 283 -10.37 -29.41 -59.41
C ALA A 283 -9.95 -29.48 -57.93
N ALA A 284 -8.64 -29.53 -57.68
CA ALA A 284 -8.09 -29.35 -56.33
C ALA A 284 -8.22 -27.87 -55.90
N PRO A 285 -8.51 -27.57 -54.62
CA PRO A 285 -8.73 -26.21 -54.17
C PRO A 285 -7.44 -25.39 -54.16
N GLU A 286 -7.50 -24.17 -54.70
CA GLU A 286 -6.37 -23.24 -54.75
C GLU A 286 -5.81 -22.98 -53.34
N THR A 287 -4.60 -23.45 -53.08
CA THR A 287 -3.87 -23.17 -51.83
C THR A 287 -3.43 -21.71 -51.83
N LYS A 288 -4.06 -20.91 -50.96
CA LYS A 288 -3.79 -19.48 -50.77
C LYS A 288 -2.30 -19.16 -50.86
N THR A 289 -1.93 -18.29 -51.79
CA THR A 289 -0.53 -17.91 -52.02
C THR A 289 0.08 -17.31 -50.76
N ARG A 290 1.38 -17.54 -50.55
CA ARG A 290 2.10 -17.15 -49.32
C ARG A 290 1.90 -15.69 -48.91
N GLU A 291 1.77 -14.78 -49.87
CA GLU A 291 1.52 -13.35 -49.66
C GLU A 291 0.11 -13.09 -49.09
N GLN A 292 -0.91 -13.83 -49.54
CA GLN A 292 -2.27 -13.75 -49.01
C GLN A 292 -2.34 -14.23 -47.56
N LEU A 293 -1.57 -15.27 -47.20
CA LEU A 293 -1.45 -15.73 -45.81
C LEU A 293 -0.75 -14.72 -44.90
N ILE A 294 0.27 -14.01 -45.41
CA ILE A 294 0.96 -12.95 -44.66
C ILE A 294 0.01 -11.77 -44.40
N GLU A 295 -0.73 -11.34 -45.41
CA GLU A 295 -1.68 -10.22 -45.26
C GLU A 295 -2.91 -10.62 -44.41
N GLU A 296 -3.42 -11.85 -44.51
CA GLU A 296 -4.47 -12.36 -43.61
C GLU A 296 -3.99 -12.39 -42.14
N ASN A 297 -2.75 -12.82 -41.89
CA ASN A 297 -2.17 -12.80 -40.55
C ASN A 297 -1.92 -11.37 -40.04
N ARG A 298 -1.57 -10.43 -40.93
CA ARG A 298 -1.45 -9.00 -40.60
C ARG A 298 -2.80 -8.40 -40.21
N GLN A 299 -3.85 -8.68 -40.96
CA GLN A 299 -5.21 -8.22 -40.68
C GLN A 299 -5.75 -8.84 -39.37
N LYS A 300 -5.49 -10.13 -39.11
CA LYS A 300 -5.76 -10.76 -37.81
C LYS A 300 -5.02 -10.11 -36.65
N LYS A 301 -3.71 -9.81 -36.78
CA LYS A 301 -2.93 -9.07 -35.77
C LYS A 301 -3.48 -7.66 -35.53
N LEU A 302 -3.98 -6.97 -36.56
CA LEU A 302 -4.59 -5.64 -36.42
C LEU A 302 -5.94 -5.71 -35.70
N ALA A 303 -6.80 -6.66 -36.06
CA ALA A 303 -8.09 -6.89 -35.41
C ALA A 303 -7.93 -7.26 -33.92
N ASP A 304 -6.97 -8.12 -33.57
CA ASP A 304 -6.63 -8.45 -32.18
C ASP A 304 -6.15 -7.22 -31.39
N ARG A 305 -5.32 -6.36 -32.00
CA ARG A 305 -4.91 -5.08 -31.42
C ARG A 305 -6.07 -4.13 -31.16
N GLU A 306 -7.04 -4.06 -32.07
CA GLU A 306 -8.24 -3.24 -31.90
C GLU A 306 -9.16 -3.81 -30.81
N ALA A 307 -9.39 -5.12 -30.79
CA ALA A 307 -10.16 -5.78 -29.74
C ALA A 307 -9.55 -5.51 -28.36
N ARG A 308 -8.23 -5.66 -28.22
CA ARG A 308 -7.50 -5.41 -26.97
C ARG A 308 -7.47 -3.94 -26.57
N LYS A 309 -7.46 -2.99 -27.52
CA LYS A 309 -7.69 -1.57 -27.23
C LYS A 309 -9.09 -1.32 -26.66
N ARG A 310 -10.13 -1.86 -27.31
CA ARG A 310 -11.53 -1.72 -26.85
C ARG A 310 -11.73 -2.35 -25.47
N GLU A 311 -11.14 -3.51 -25.20
CA GLU A 311 -11.15 -4.15 -23.87
C GLU A 311 -10.49 -3.26 -22.80
N LEU A 312 -9.34 -2.65 -23.09
CA LEU A 312 -8.67 -1.72 -22.18
C LEU A 312 -9.48 -0.44 -21.95
N GLU A 313 -10.16 0.08 -22.97
CA GLU A 313 -11.04 1.24 -22.86
C GLU A 313 -12.31 0.93 -22.05
N GLU A 314 -12.96 -0.21 -22.28
CA GLU A 314 -14.06 -0.70 -21.45
C GLU A 314 -13.65 -0.91 -20.00
N ARG A 315 -12.45 -1.48 -19.77
CA ARG A 315 -11.93 -1.72 -18.43
C ARG A 315 -11.62 -0.41 -17.71
N LYS A 316 -11.06 0.58 -18.40
CA LYS A 316 -10.90 1.96 -17.88
C LYS A 316 -12.25 2.59 -17.55
N ARG A 317 -13.24 2.45 -18.43
CA ARG A 317 -14.60 2.95 -18.22
C ARG A 317 -15.28 2.31 -17.01
N LYS A 318 -15.22 0.99 -16.86
CA LYS A 318 -15.74 0.26 -15.69
C LYS A 318 -15.08 0.74 -14.39
N ILE A 319 -13.76 0.95 -14.37
CA ILE A 319 -13.04 1.49 -13.20
C ILE A 319 -13.47 2.94 -12.89
N LEU A 320 -13.75 3.77 -13.91
CA LEU A 320 -14.25 5.14 -13.70
C LEU A 320 -15.69 5.15 -13.18
N GLU A 321 -16.57 4.31 -13.71
CA GLU A 321 -17.95 4.16 -13.23
C GLU A 321 -18.00 3.57 -11.80
N GLU A 322 -17.11 2.64 -11.47
CA GLU A 322 -16.96 2.08 -10.11
C GLU A 322 -16.45 3.15 -9.13
N ARG A 323 -15.48 3.99 -9.53
CA ARG A 323 -15.03 5.15 -8.75
C ARG A 323 -16.10 6.22 -8.58
N GLN A 324 -16.91 6.48 -9.61
CA GLN A 324 -18.05 7.41 -9.51
C GLN A 324 -19.10 6.89 -8.53
N ARG A 325 -19.52 5.62 -8.65
CA ARG A 325 -20.45 5.00 -7.69
C ARG A 325 -19.90 4.97 -6.26
N ALA A 326 -18.59 4.76 -6.07
CA ALA A 326 -17.95 4.86 -4.77
C ALA A 326 -18.04 6.29 -4.19
N ASN A 327 -17.79 7.32 -5.01
CA ASN A 327 -17.92 8.72 -4.59
C ASN A 327 -19.39 9.12 -4.32
N ASP A 328 -20.34 8.67 -5.14
CA ASP A 328 -21.77 8.99 -5.00
C ASP A 328 -22.36 8.33 -3.74
N SER A 329 -21.98 7.09 -3.43
CA SER A 329 -22.37 6.41 -2.18
C SER A 329 -21.70 6.98 -0.92
N ILE A 330 -20.54 7.61 -1.05
CA ILE A 330 -19.92 8.41 0.02
C ILE A 330 -20.66 9.74 0.22
N ASN A 331 -21.20 10.35 -0.85
CA ASN A 331 -21.97 11.60 -0.76
C ASN A 331 -23.45 11.39 -0.35
N GLN A 332 -24.05 10.22 -0.57
CA GLN A 332 -25.40 9.89 -0.08
C GLN A 332 -25.46 9.44 1.39
N ASN A 333 -24.30 9.14 2.01
CA ASN A 333 -24.17 8.80 3.43
C ASN A 333 -23.68 9.98 4.29
N LYS A 334 -23.92 11.21 3.84
CA LYS A 334 -23.70 12.47 4.57
C LYS A 334 -24.97 13.31 4.55
#